data_AF-A0A349LRM2-F1
#
_entry.id   AF-A0A349LRM2-F1
#
_cell.length_a   1.000
_cell.length_b   1.000
_cell.length_c   1.000
_cell.angle_alpha   90.00
_cell.angle_beta   90.00
_cell.angle_gamma   90.00
#
_symmetry.space_group_name_H-M   'P 1'
#
loop_
_entity.id
_entity.type
_entity.pdbx_description
1 polymer ?
#
loop_
_entity_poly.entity_id
_entity_poly.type
_entity_poly.pdbx_seq_one_letter_code
_entity_poly.pdbx_strand_id
1 'polypeptide(L)'
;MWLLLELDLSDDDVELQEIAQQCGFDVPLIGVDDVAAPQVVTYREHACLALKLDTALLQADIQQQLWQLKQRLISHPSVSAEHVVAVLDTLA
;
A
#
# COMPACT_ATOMS: atom_id res chain seq x y z
N MET A 1 -11.38 -0.94 -4.86
CA MET A 1 -10.12 -1.59 -5.30
C MET A 1 -9.12 -1.53 -4.17
N TRP A 2 -8.13 -2.40 -4.22
CA TRP A 2 -7.12 -2.61 -3.19
C TRP A 2 -5.75 -2.72 -3.84
N LEU A 3 -4.78 -2.00 -3.29
CA LEU A 3 -3.37 -2.09 -3.66
C LEU A 3 -2.65 -2.91 -2.60
N LEU A 4 -1.97 -3.98 -3.01
CA LEU A 4 -1.18 -4.81 -2.12
C LEU A 4 0.30 -4.47 -2.29
N LEU A 5 0.92 -4.07 -1.18
CA LEU A 5 2.34 -3.75 -1.09
C LEU A 5 3.06 -4.78 -0.23
N GLU A 6 4.15 -5.33 -0.73
CA GLU A 6 5.15 -6.00 0.10
C GLU A 6 6.16 -4.95 0.54
N LEU A 7 6.50 -4.93 1.82
CA LEU A 7 7.40 -3.94 2.40
C LEU A 7 8.68 -4.63 2.88
N ASP A 8 9.82 -4.09 2.46
CA ASP A 8 11.11 -4.46 3.04
C ASP A 8 11.37 -3.57 4.24
N LEU A 9 11.44 -4.16 5.42
CA LEU A 9 11.67 -3.42 6.66
C LEU A 9 13.16 -3.37 6.97
N SER A 10 13.66 -2.20 7.36
CA SER A 10 15.04 -2.04 7.83
C SER A 10 15.20 -2.29 9.34
N ASP A 11 14.09 -2.37 10.05
CA ASP A 11 14.04 -2.55 11.50
C ASP A 11 13.37 -3.90 11.79
N ASP A 12 14.13 -4.83 12.36
CA ASP A 12 13.66 -6.19 12.68
C ASP A 12 12.66 -6.20 13.85
N ASP A 13 12.60 -5.13 14.64
CA ASP A 13 11.70 -5.00 15.79
C ASP A 13 10.33 -4.41 15.41
N VAL A 14 10.13 -4.03 14.14
CA VAL A 14 8.88 -3.40 13.67
C VAL A 14 8.07 -4.39 12.84
N GLU A 15 6.83 -4.63 13.25
CA GLU A 15 5.92 -5.48 12.51
C GLU A 15 5.14 -4.71 11.42
N LEU A 16 4.75 -5.40 10.35
CA LEU A 16 3.91 -4.84 9.29
C LEU A 16 2.60 -4.25 9.84
N GLN A 17 2.09 -4.82 10.93
CA GLN A 17 0.89 -4.36 11.61
C GLN A 17 1.08 -3.00 12.31
N GLU A 18 2.27 -2.71 12.82
CA GLU A 18 2.60 -1.42 13.41
C GLU A 18 2.72 -0.36 12.33
N ILE A 19 3.35 -0.71 11.20
CA ILE A 19 3.44 0.16 10.03
C ILE A 19 2.04 0.49 9.53
N ALA A 20 1.13 -0.48 9.43
CA ALA A 20 -0.26 -0.24 9.04
C ALA A 20 -1.00 0.78 9.93
N GLN A 21 -0.61 0.92 11.20
CA GLN A 21 -1.23 1.84 12.15
C GLN A 21 -0.54 3.20 12.20
N GLN A 22 0.75 3.25 11.85
CA GLN A 22 1.61 4.42 12.04
C GLN A 22 2.04 5.08 10.72
N CYS A 23 1.82 4.41 9.57
CA CYS A 23 2.24 4.95 8.29
C CYS A 23 1.41 6.16 7.89
N GLY A 24 2.11 7.21 7.44
CA GLY A 24 1.53 8.21 6.56
C GLY A 24 1.73 7.80 5.11
N PHE A 25 0.90 8.32 4.21
CA PHE A 25 1.09 8.15 2.78
C PHE A 25 1.84 9.36 2.23
N ASP A 26 3.02 9.14 1.65
CA ASP A 26 3.68 10.17 0.85
C ASP A 26 2.98 10.17 -0.52
N VAL A 27 2.70 11.37 -1.04
CA VAL A 27 1.97 11.66 -2.28
C VAL A 27 0.44 11.79 -2.10
N PRO A 28 -0.19 12.83 -2.68
CA PRO A 28 -1.62 12.80 -2.96
C PRO A 28 -1.86 11.74 -4.04
N LEU A 29 -1.86 10.45 -3.68
CA LEU A 29 -2.45 9.46 -4.56
C LEU A 29 -3.92 9.87 -4.70
N ILE A 30 -4.25 10.40 -5.87
CA ILE A 30 -5.62 10.67 -6.27
C ILE A 30 -6.37 9.34 -6.14
N GLY A 31 -7.07 9.16 -5.02
CA GLY A 31 -7.83 7.95 -4.75
C GLY A 31 -7.20 6.90 -3.86
N VAL A 32 -6.28 7.22 -2.93
CA VAL A 32 -6.15 6.41 -1.70
C VAL A 32 -7.13 6.99 -0.69
N ASP A 33 -8.00 6.14 -0.15
CA ASP A 33 -9.00 6.52 0.85
C ASP A 33 -8.25 6.72 2.19
N ASP A 34 -7.77 7.95 2.44
CA ASP A 34 -7.03 8.36 3.66
C ASP A 34 -7.83 8.14 4.96
N VAL A 35 -9.09 7.73 4.84
CA VAL A 35 -9.99 7.41 5.96
C VAL A 35 -9.82 5.98 6.45
N ALA A 36 -9.31 5.06 5.61
CA ALA A 36 -9.16 3.65 5.96
C ALA A 36 -7.69 3.31 6.24
N ALA A 37 -7.39 3.01 7.51
CA ALA A 37 -6.09 2.46 7.88
C ALA A 37 -5.77 1.22 7.02
N PRO A 38 -4.53 1.07 6.52
CA PRO A 38 -4.11 -0.12 5.82
C PRO A 38 -4.34 -1.40 6.61
N GLN A 39 -4.53 -2.49 5.89
CA GLN A 39 -4.74 -3.80 6.50
C GLN A 39 -3.57 -4.72 6.18
N VAL A 40 -3.13 -5.53 7.13
CA VAL A 40 -2.16 -6.59 6.84
C VAL A 40 -2.93 -7.79 6.32
N VAL A 41 -2.60 -8.26 5.13
CA VAL A 41 -3.20 -9.43 4.48
C VAL A 41 -2.11 -10.40 4.06
N THR A 42 -2.42 -11.69 4.05
CA THR A 42 -1.53 -12.68 3.45
C THR A 42 -1.92 -12.91 2.00
N TYR A 43 -1.01 -12.61 1.06
CA TYR A 43 -1.21 -12.87 -0.36
C TYR A 43 -0.10 -13.78 -0.89
N ARG A 44 -0.48 -14.96 -1.39
CA ARG A 44 0.45 -15.97 -1.91
C ARG A 44 1.59 -16.32 -0.93
N GLU A 45 1.27 -16.45 0.36
CA GLU A 45 2.23 -16.75 1.44
C GLU A 45 3.11 -15.56 1.89
N HIS A 46 2.93 -14.37 1.32
CA HIS A 46 3.62 -13.14 1.72
C HIS A 46 2.71 -12.24 2.56
N ALA A 47 3.26 -11.63 3.62
CA ALA A 47 2.56 -10.60 4.38
C ALA A 47 2.62 -9.28 3.61
N CYS A 48 1.46 -8.76 3.24
CA CYS A 48 1.33 -7.55 2.44
C CYS A 48 0.48 -6.52 3.17
N LEU A 49 0.80 -5.26 2.93
CA LEU A 49 -0.01 -4.12 3.31
C LEU A 49 -1.04 -3.85 2.22
N ALA A 50 -2.32 -3.97 2.55
CA ALA A 50 -3.44 -3.68 1.67
C ALA A 50 -3.96 -2.26 1.91
N LEU A 51 -3.83 -1.42 0.89
CA LEU A 51 -4.34 -0.06 0.88
C LEU A 51 -5.64 -0.01 0.10
N LYS A 52 -6.67 0.60 0.68
CA LYS A 52 -7.95 0.79 0.00
C LYS A 52 -7.86 1.98 -0.94
N LEU A 53 -8.21 1.76 -2.20
CA LEU A 53 -8.28 2.80 -3.21
C LEU A 53 -9.73 3.29 -3.36
N ASP A 54 -9.92 4.61 -3.33
CA ASP A 54 -11.15 5.29 -3.72
C ASP A 54 -11.31 5.28 -5.24
N THR A 55 -12.17 4.38 -5.70
CA THR A 55 -12.54 4.16 -7.09
C THR A 55 -13.19 5.37 -7.77
N ALA A 56 -13.74 6.33 -7.02
CA ALA A 56 -14.31 7.54 -7.60
C ALA A 56 -13.24 8.49 -8.17
N LEU A 57 -12.02 8.38 -7.67
CA LEU A 57 -10.86 9.16 -8.09
C LEU A 57 -9.97 8.41 -9.10
N LEU A 58 -10.21 7.10 -9.29
CA LEU A 58 -9.50 6.27 -10.25
C LEU A 58 -9.92 6.60 -11.68
N GLN A 59 -9.10 7.35 -12.41
CA GLN A 59 -9.24 7.49 -13.86
C GLN A 59 -8.94 6.15 -14.56
N ALA A 60 -9.38 6.02 -15.82
CA ALA A 60 -9.42 4.78 -16.60
C ALA A 60 -8.09 3.99 -16.75
N ASP A 61 -6.97 4.52 -16.25
CA ASP A 61 -5.63 3.94 -16.37
C ASP A 61 -4.86 3.87 -15.03
N ILE A 62 -5.57 3.53 -13.94
CA ILE A 62 -4.96 3.39 -12.60
C ILE A 62 -3.75 2.45 -12.60
N GLN A 63 -3.74 1.39 -13.41
CA GLN A 63 -2.58 0.49 -13.49
C GLN A 63 -1.35 1.21 -14.04
N GLN A 64 -1.50 2.03 -15.09
CA GLN A 64 -0.40 2.86 -15.62
C GLN A 64 0.05 3.90 -14.60
N GLN A 65 -0.88 4.53 -13.87
CA GLN A 65 -0.55 5.52 -12.85
C GLN A 65 0.20 4.89 -11.66
N LEU A 66 -0.27 3.75 -11.13
CA LEU A 66 0.41 2.99 -10.08
C LEU A 66 1.79 2.52 -10.54
N TRP A 67 1.92 2.07 -11.79
CA TRP A 67 3.22 1.69 -12.36
C TRP A 67 4.18 2.87 -12.55
N GLN A 68 3.65 4.09 -12.77
CA GLN A 68 4.46 5.32 -12.81
C GLN A 68 4.81 5.83 -11.41
N LEU A 69 3.94 5.57 -10.42
CA LEU A 69 4.14 5.86 -9.00
C LEU A 69 5.15 4.91 -8.34
N LYS A 70 6.24 4.52 -9.02
CA LYS A 70 7.42 3.85 -8.40
C LYS A 70 8.13 4.69 -7.33
N GLN A 71 7.45 5.66 -6.76
CA GLN A 71 7.88 6.54 -5.69
C GLN A 71 7.27 6.03 -4.39
N ARG A 72 8.05 6.05 -3.31
CA ARG A 72 7.65 5.66 -1.95
C ARG A 72 6.22 6.15 -1.63
N LEU A 73 5.29 5.21 -1.55
CA LEU A 73 3.90 5.35 -1.15
C LEU A 73 3.79 5.39 0.37
N ILE A 74 4.59 4.57 1.05
CA ILE A 74 4.61 4.47 2.51
C ILE A 74 5.71 5.37 3.07
N SER A 75 5.28 6.38 3.83
CA SER A 75 6.16 7.24 4.61
C SER A 75 6.30 6.66 6.02
N HIS A 76 7.28 5.77 6.20
CA HIS A 76 7.62 5.21 7.51
C HIS A 76 9.14 5.02 7.63
N PRO A 77 9.77 5.40 8.77
CA PRO A 77 11.22 5.34 8.94
C PRO A 77 11.79 3.92 8.84
N SER A 78 11.00 2.93 9.26
CA SER A 78 11.39 1.51 9.22
C SER A 78 11.14 0.84 7.87
N VAL A 79 10.55 1.54 6.89
CA VAL A 79 10.34 1.00 5.53
C VAL A 79 11.54 1.38 4.67
N SER A 80 12.25 0.35 4.21
CA SER A 80 13.43 0.51 3.35
C SER A 80 13.05 0.54 1.88
N ALA A 81 12.19 -0.39 1.45
CA ALA A 81 11.62 -0.48 0.11
C ALA A 81 10.19 -1.00 0.17
N GLU A 82 9.49 -0.83 -0.95
CA GLU A 82 8.11 -1.25 -1.14
C GLU A 82 7.93 -1.78 -2.56
N HIS A 83 7.11 -2.80 -2.71
CA HIS A 83 6.88 -3.48 -3.97
C HIS A 83 5.40 -3.68 -4.18
N VAL A 84 4.87 -3.20 -5.30
CA VAL A 84 3.48 -3.45 -5.70
C VAL A 84 3.36 -4.91 -6.13
N VAL A 85 2.62 -5.71 -5.36
CA VAL A 85 2.44 -7.14 -5.60
C VAL A 85 1.18 -7.40 -6.44
N ALA A 86 0.09 -6.69 -6.14
CA ALA A 86 -1.18 -6.87 -6.83
C ALA A 86 -2.09 -5.65 -6.70
N VAL A 87 -3.03 -5.54 -7.64
CA VAL A 87 -4.18 -4.64 -7.54
C VAL A 87 -5.43 -5.51 -7.66
N LEU A 88 -6.27 -5.51 -6.63
CA LEU A 88 -7.45 -6.37 -6.53
C LEU A 88 -8.72 -5.53 -6.45
N ASP A 89 -9.83 -6.00 -7.02
CA ASP A 89 -11.12 -5.34 -6.83
C ASP A 89 -11.64 -5.48 -5.39
N THR A 90 -11.37 -6.64 -4.78
CA THR A 90 -11.77 -7.01 -3.41
C THR A 90 -10.65 -7.78 -2.71
N LEU A 91 -10.51 -7.62 -1.39
CA LEU A 91 -9.71 -8.51 -0.55
C LEU A 91 -10.57 -9.73 -0.22
N ALA A 92 -10.04 -10.93 -0.49
CA ALA A 92 -10.71 -12.20 -0.17
C ALA A 92 -10.37 -12.65 1.25
#